data_AF-A0A7X8HVK9-F1
#
_entry.id   AF-A0A7X8HVK9-F1
#
_cell.length_a   1.000
_cell.length_b   1.000
_cell.length_c   1.000
_cell.angle_alpha   90.00
_cell.angle_beta   90.00
_cell.angle_gamma   90.00
#
_symmetry.space_group_name_H-M   'P 1'
#
loop_
_entity.id
_entity.type
_entity.pdbx_description
1 polymer ?
#
loop_
_entity_poly.entity_id
_entity_poly.type
_entity_poly.pdbx_seq_one_letter_code
_entity_poly.pdbx_strand_id
1 'polypeptide(L)'
;MSYDIPELLESLIGLECISVRINMDNNITIDLNDRDLEEWSDEDKANKGWKLMTESCAWRIIKDSMILCGHYDDAEDIIPVLNELIGATVVEFKQISPYDLSLSLSKGCEIQFLSESLSDTIVSIYSPNNKYIAFESGNMWTETPSNVPEEELNKEEKLLDEHSERCFRRWSKVVNQVSFNRCSNCAYFLRLKGMFYFWDFGLCSNEASLNDGRVVGICSGCDAFKEELE
;
A
#
# COMPACT_ATOMS: atom_id res chain seq x y z
N MET A 1 -9.71 29.23 5.53
CA MET A 1 -10.93 28.71 6.19
C MET A 1 -10.59 27.29 6.62
N SER A 2 -10.59 27.01 7.93
CA SER A 2 -10.48 25.64 8.45
C SER A 2 -11.78 24.95 8.09
N TYR A 3 -11.74 23.86 7.35
CA TYR A 3 -12.95 23.05 7.15
C TYR A 3 -13.08 22.14 8.37
N ASP A 4 -14.32 21.81 8.74
CA ASP A 4 -14.52 20.77 9.74
C ASP A 4 -14.20 19.43 9.08
N ILE A 5 -13.48 18.55 9.77
CA ILE A 5 -13.06 17.24 9.21
C ILE A 5 -14.28 16.43 8.69
N PRO A 6 -15.43 16.39 9.38
CA PRO A 6 -16.66 15.80 8.84
C PRO A 6 -17.08 16.36 7.48
N GLU A 7 -17.02 17.67 7.25
CA GLU A 7 -17.36 18.27 5.95
C GLU A 7 -16.41 17.78 4.85
N LEU A 8 -15.14 17.57 5.20
CA LEU A 8 -14.18 17.06 4.25
C LEU A 8 -14.41 15.58 3.93
N LEU A 9 -14.72 14.75 4.93
CA LEU A 9 -15.09 13.35 4.68
C LEU A 9 -16.38 13.25 3.86
N GLU A 10 -17.35 14.15 4.09
CA GLU A 10 -18.57 14.24 3.28
C GLU A 10 -18.26 14.57 1.81
N SER A 11 -17.20 15.32 1.52
CA SER A 11 -16.80 15.62 0.14
C SER A 11 -16.26 14.41 -0.64
N LEU A 12 -15.97 13.30 0.04
CA LEU A 12 -15.64 12.03 -0.62
C LEU A 12 -16.89 11.33 -1.17
N ILE A 13 -18.07 11.59 -0.61
CA ILE A 13 -19.30 10.91 -0.98
C ILE A 13 -19.69 11.26 -2.42
N GLY A 14 -20.00 10.23 -3.21
CA GLY A 14 -20.35 10.36 -4.62
C GLY A 14 -19.16 10.29 -5.58
N LEU A 15 -17.92 10.45 -5.09
CA LEU A 15 -16.73 10.29 -5.94
C LEU A 15 -16.61 8.85 -6.45
N GLU A 16 -16.18 8.70 -7.69
CA GLU A 16 -15.95 7.41 -8.34
C GLU A 16 -14.51 6.92 -8.10
N CYS A 17 -14.35 5.64 -7.79
CA CYS A 17 -13.05 4.98 -7.78
C CYS A 17 -12.53 4.82 -9.21
N ILE A 18 -11.49 5.58 -9.56
CA ILE A 18 -10.89 5.59 -10.89
C ILE A 18 -9.73 4.59 -10.96
N SER A 19 -9.03 4.41 -9.85
CA SER A 19 -7.86 3.55 -9.76
C SER A 19 -7.74 2.99 -8.35
N VAL A 20 -7.30 1.74 -8.26
CA VAL A 20 -6.92 1.11 -7.00
C VAL A 20 -5.71 0.21 -7.22
N ARG A 21 -4.73 0.27 -6.33
CA ARG A 21 -3.46 -0.46 -6.46
C ARG A 21 -2.89 -0.87 -5.12
N ILE A 22 -2.07 -1.92 -5.14
CA ILE A 22 -1.24 -2.34 -4.02
C ILE A 22 0.18 -1.77 -4.19
N ASN A 23 0.70 -1.14 -3.15
CA ASN A 23 2.06 -0.62 -3.06
C ASN A 23 3.02 -1.70 -2.51
N MET A 24 4.33 -1.42 -2.47
CA MET A 24 5.36 -2.41 -2.10
C MET A 24 5.18 -3.05 -0.71
N ASP A 25 4.52 -2.35 0.22
CA ASP A 25 4.25 -2.82 1.60
C ASP A 25 2.84 -3.41 1.77
N ASN A 26 2.24 -3.93 0.70
CA ASN A 26 0.85 -4.37 0.68
C ASN A 26 -0.16 -3.28 1.09
N ASN A 27 0.24 -2.00 1.04
CA ASN A 27 -0.66 -0.88 1.28
C ASN A 27 -1.56 -0.63 0.08
N ILE A 28 -2.84 -0.34 0.31
CA ILE A 28 -3.79 -0.02 -0.74
C ILE A 28 -3.83 1.49 -0.98
N THR A 29 -3.76 1.89 -2.24
CA THR A 29 -4.04 3.28 -2.66
C THR A 29 -5.26 3.30 -3.55
N ILE A 30 -6.18 4.21 -3.28
CA ILE A 30 -7.44 4.42 -3.99
C ILE A 30 -7.45 5.85 -4.51
N ASP A 31 -7.52 6.02 -5.82
CA ASP A 31 -7.72 7.33 -6.44
C ASP A 31 -9.22 7.50 -6.75
N LEU A 32 -9.80 8.57 -6.20
CA LEU A 32 -11.21 8.92 -6.33
C LEU A 32 -11.35 10.22 -7.13
N ASN A 33 -12.38 10.32 -7.95
CA ASN A 33 -12.64 11.56 -8.69
C ASN A 33 -14.11 11.77 -9.04
N ASP A 34 -14.45 12.98 -9.45
CA ASP A 34 -15.79 13.24 -10.00
C ASP A 34 -15.93 12.57 -11.38
N ARG A 35 -17.14 12.15 -11.72
CA ARG A 35 -17.45 11.32 -12.90
C ARG A 35 -17.23 12.06 -14.22
N ASP A 36 -17.25 13.38 -14.19
CA ASP A 36 -17.24 14.27 -15.36
C ASP A 36 -15.85 14.43 -16.03
N LEU A 37 -14.95 13.44 -15.90
CA LEU A 37 -13.52 13.59 -16.24
C LEU A 37 -13.03 12.66 -17.36
N GLU A 38 -13.92 12.22 -18.26
CA GLU A 38 -13.56 11.41 -19.44
C GLU A 38 -12.50 12.07 -20.35
N GLU A 39 -12.26 13.38 -20.23
CA GLU A 39 -11.34 14.15 -21.09
C GLU A 39 -9.93 14.39 -20.51
N TRP A 40 -9.59 13.87 -19.33
CA TRP A 40 -8.33 14.24 -18.65
C TRP A 40 -7.18 13.28 -18.94
N SER A 41 -5.97 13.85 -19.05
CA SER A 41 -4.73 13.09 -19.19
C SER A 41 -4.39 12.33 -17.90
N ASP A 42 -3.59 11.26 -17.98
CA ASP A 42 -3.20 10.47 -16.79
C ASP A 42 -2.41 11.30 -15.76
N GLU A 43 -1.65 12.30 -16.23
CA GLU A 43 -0.91 13.24 -15.37
C GLU A 43 -1.86 14.23 -14.65
N ASP A 44 -2.98 14.60 -15.29
CA ASP A 44 -4.02 15.42 -14.68
C ASP A 44 -4.83 14.65 -13.63
N LYS A 45 -5.15 13.38 -13.90
CA LYS A 45 -5.88 12.51 -12.96
C LYS A 45 -5.09 12.29 -11.66
N ALA A 46 -3.77 12.14 -11.76
CA ALA A 46 -2.89 11.96 -10.60
C ALA A 46 -2.78 13.20 -9.70
N ASN A 47 -2.97 14.41 -10.24
CA ASN A 47 -2.75 15.68 -9.55
C ASN A 47 -4.02 16.42 -9.14
N LYS A 48 -5.20 15.99 -9.60
CA LYS A 48 -6.46 16.73 -9.41
C LYS A 48 -7.59 15.90 -8.81
N GLY A 49 -7.36 14.62 -8.54
CA GLY A 49 -8.30 13.74 -7.84
C GLY A 49 -8.03 13.68 -6.33
N TRP A 50 -8.93 13.02 -5.62
CA TRP A 50 -8.72 12.61 -4.23
C TRP A 50 -7.91 11.32 -4.20
N LYS A 51 -7.03 11.18 -3.22
CA LYS A 51 -6.23 9.96 -3.04
C LYS A 51 -6.30 9.50 -1.59
N LEU A 52 -6.69 8.26 -1.38
CA LEU A 52 -6.65 7.59 -0.08
C LEU A 52 -5.53 6.55 -0.11
N MET A 53 -4.70 6.54 0.93
CA MET A 53 -3.56 5.62 1.05
C MET A 53 -3.54 5.03 2.46
N THR A 54 -3.38 3.71 2.56
CA THR A 54 -3.10 3.07 3.86
C THR A 54 -1.62 3.19 4.20
N GLU A 55 -1.33 3.31 5.50
CA GLU A 55 0.04 3.35 6.01
C GLU A 55 0.28 2.21 7.01
N SER A 56 -0.21 2.35 8.25
CA SER A 56 -0.01 1.38 9.34
C SER A 56 -1.31 0.64 9.70
N CYS A 57 -1.94 0.03 8.71
CA CYS A 57 -3.13 -0.78 8.90
C CYS A 57 -3.20 -2.00 7.98
N ALA A 58 -3.85 -3.05 8.47
CA ALA A 58 -4.37 -4.11 7.61
C ALA A 58 -5.65 -3.61 6.94
N TRP A 59 -5.91 -4.07 5.73
CA TRP A 59 -7.17 -3.78 5.04
C TRP A 59 -7.82 -5.08 4.57
N ARG A 60 -9.15 -5.03 4.38
CA ARG A 60 -9.92 -6.09 3.75
C ARG A 60 -11.06 -5.54 2.91
N ILE A 61 -11.35 -6.22 1.81
CA ILE A 61 -12.46 -5.93 0.93
C ILE A 61 -13.59 -6.92 1.22
N ILE A 62 -14.77 -6.38 1.49
CA ILE A 62 -15.97 -7.13 1.83
C ILE A 62 -17.01 -6.85 0.75
N LYS A 63 -17.73 -7.88 0.30
CA LYS A 63 -18.88 -7.75 -0.60
C LYS A 63 -19.97 -8.68 -0.14
N ASP A 64 -21.19 -8.15 0.02
CA ASP A 64 -22.35 -8.92 0.49
C ASP A 64 -22.06 -9.72 1.79
N SER A 65 -21.32 -9.11 2.73
CA SER A 65 -20.87 -9.71 3.99
C SER A 65 -19.83 -10.83 3.89
N MET A 66 -19.25 -11.07 2.71
CA MET A 66 -18.13 -11.99 2.51
C MET A 66 -16.82 -11.22 2.33
N ILE A 67 -15.76 -11.64 3.02
CA ILE A 67 -14.41 -11.11 2.77
C ILE A 67 -13.93 -11.71 1.45
N LEU A 68 -13.60 -10.85 0.48
CA LEU A 68 -13.08 -11.25 -0.82
C LEU A 68 -11.56 -11.40 -0.81
N CYS A 69 -10.87 -10.41 -0.23
CA CYS A 69 -9.43 -10.42 -0.02
C CYS A 69 -9.01 -9.37 1.03
N GLY A 70 -7.73 -9.36 1.41
CA GLY A 70 -7.14 -8.40 2.32
C GLY A 70 -5.62 -8.32 2.22
N HIS A 71 -5.04 -7.57 3.15
CA HIS A 71 -3.61 -7.21 3.20
C HIS A 71 -2.64 -8.40 3.14
N TYR A 72 -3.07 -9.57 3.63
CA TYR A 72 -2.25 -10.77 3.77
C TYR A 72 -2.45 -11.80 2.65
N ASP A 73 -3.37 -11.54 1.71
CA ASP A 73 -3.60 -12.44 0.58
C ASP A 73 -2.58 -12.20 -0.55
N ASP A 74 -2.47 -13.16 -1.46
CA ASP A 74 -1.54 -13.09 -2.58
C ASP A 74 -2.03 -12.09 -3.66
N ALA A 75 -1.08 -11.41 -4.31
CA ALA A 75 -1.38 -10.38 -5.31
C ALA A 75 -2.23 -10.91 -6.48
N GLU A 76 -2.05 -12.18 -6.87
CA GLU A 76 -2.80 -12.82 -7.96
C GLU A 76 -4.30 -12.94 -7.64
N ASP A 77 -4.64 -13.12 -6.36
CA ASP A 77 -6.03 -13.19 -5.88
C ASP A 77 -6.63 -11.80 -5.65
N ILE A 78 -5.79 -10.81 -5.29
CA ILE A 78 -6.21 -9.45 -5.00
C ILE A 78 -6.59 -8.67 -6.27
N ILE A 79 -5.79 -8.75 -7.33
CA ILE A 79 -5.94 -7.89 -8.53
C ILE A 79 -7.34 -7.97 -9.17
N PRO A 80 -7.95 -9.16 -9.38
CA PRO A 80 -9.31 -9.25 -9.92
C PRO A 80 -10.33 -8.51 -9.05
N VAL A 81 -10.23 -8.62 -7.72
CA VAL A 81 -11.13 -7.96 -6.76
C VAL A 81 -10.96 -6.44 -6.82
N LEU A 82 -9.73 -5.94 -6.91
CA LEU A 82 -9.45 -4.51 -7.04
C LEU A 82 -10.08 -3.93 -8.32
N ASN A 83 -9.98 -4.64 -9.44
CA ASN A 83 -10.59 -4.19 -10.69
C ASN A 83 -12.12 -4.08 -10.61
N GLU A 84 -12.79 -4.83 -9.74
CA GLU A 84 -14.24 -4.70 -9.53
C GLU A 84 -14.63 -3.38 -8.83
N LEU A 85 -13.69 -2.79 -8.07
CA LEU A 85 -13.91 -1.52 -7.37
C LEU A 85 -13.91 -0.33 -8.33
N ILE A 86 -13.26 -0.45 -9.49
CA ILE A 86 -13.21 0.61 -10.49
C ILE A 86 -14.62 0.93 -10.99
N GLY A 87 -14.94 2.22 -11.06
CA GLY A 87 -16.26 2.72 -11.41
C GLY A 87 -17.30 2.62 -10.29
N ALA A 88 -16.92 2.16 -9.08
CA ALA A 88 -17.79 2.21 -7.93
C ALA A 88 -17.71 3.59 -7.25
N THR A 89 -18.85 4.16 -6.88
CA THR A 89 -18.92 5.46 -6.20
C THR A 89 -18.86 5.30 -4.69
N VAL A 90 -18.22 6.21 -3.97
CA VAL A 90 -18.24 6.26 -2.52
C VAL A 90 -19.67 6.54 -2.02
N VAL A 91 -20.16 5.67 -1.16
CA VAL A 91 -21.49 5.77 -0.54
C VAL A 91 -21.37 6.31 0.88
N GLU A 92 -20.35 5.88 1.61
CA GLU A 92 -20.15 6.25 3.00
C GLU A 92 -18.67 6.10 3.35
N PHE A 93 -18.13 7.02 4.13
CA PHE A 93 -16.82 6.87 4.76
C PHE A 93 -16.95 7.20 6.23
N LYS A 94 -16.73 6.20 7.08
CA LYS A 94 -17.01 6.32 8.50
C LYS A 94 -16.02 5.56 9.35
N GLN A 95 -15.99 5.97 10.60
CA GLN A 95 -15.33 5.24 11.64
C GLN A 95 -16.25 4.16 12.20
N ILE A 96 -15.77 2.90 12.27
CA ILE A 96 -16.54 1.74 12.74
C ILE A 96 -16.11 1.26 14.13
N SER A 97 -14.91 1.65 14.57
CA SER A 97 -14.41 1.46 15.93
C SER A 97 -13.51 2.65 16.31
N PRO A 98 -13.07 2.80 17.57
CA PRO A 98 -12.12 3.86 17.94
C PRO A 98 -10.84 3.89 17.08
N TYR A 99 -10.50 2.80 16.41
CA TYR A 99 -9.27 2.66 15.62
C TYR A 99 -9.52 2.29 14.17
N ASP A 100 -10.72 1.83 13.80
CA ASP A 100 -10.96 1.26 12.48
C ASP A 100 -11.89 2.15 11.65
N LEU A 101 -11.59 2.22 10.36
CA LEU A 101 -12.35 2.96 9.37
C LEU A 101 -13.01 2.00 8.36
N SER A 102 -14.06 2.48 7.72
CA SER A 102 -14.76 1.78 6.64
C SER A 102 -15.13 2.75 5.53
N LEU A 103 -14.77 2.35 4.31
CA LEU A 103 -15.18 2.99 3.06
C LEU A 103 -16.17 2.08 2.33
N SER A 104 -17.45 2.45 2.38
CA SER A 104 -18.50 1.80 1.60
C SER A 104 -18.54 2.37 0.20
N LEU A 105 -18.52 1.49 -0.79
CA LEU A 105 -18.65 1.80 -2.21
C LEU A 105 -19.99 1.28 -2.72
N SER A 106 -20.44 1.82 -3.85
CA SER A 106 -21.58 1.29 -4.59
C SER A 106 -21.32 -0.17 -5.01
N LYS A 107 -22.37 -0.87 -5.47
CA LYS A 107 -22.32 -2.31 -5.81
C LYS A 107 -22.09 -3.23 -4.60
N GLY A 108 -22.29 -2.72 -3.38
CA GLY A 108 -22.24 -3.52 -2.14
C GLY A 108 -20.83 -3.88 -1.67
N CYS A 109 -19.80 -3.18 -2.17
CA CYS A 109 -18.41 -3.37 -1.74
C CYS A 109 -18.08 -2.44 -0.56
N GLU A 110 -17.31 -2.94 0.39
CA GLU A 110 -16.82 -2.19 1.55
C GLU A 110 -15.33 -2.48 1.73
N ILE A 111 -14.55 -1.44 2.01
CA ILE A 111 -13.13 -1.57 2.37
C ILE A 111 -13.00 -1.19 3.83
N GLN A 112 -12.52 -2.11 4.65
CA GLN A 112 -12.24 -1.84 6.06
C GLN A 112 -10.75 -1.68 6.28
N PHE A 113 -10.39 -0.65 7.04
CA PHE A 113 -9.03 -0.33 7.45
C PHE A 113 -8.92 -0.61 8.96
N LEU A 114 -8.10 -1.60 9.30
CA LEU A 114 -7.96 -2.18 10.64
C LEU A 114 -6.62 -1.76 11.23
N SER A 115 -6.65 -0.94 12.27
CA SER A 115 -5.40 -0.39 12.83
C SER A 115 -4.50 -1.49 13.40
N GLU A 116 -3.24 -1.50 13.00
CA GLU A 116 -2.23 -2.43 13.53
C GLU A 116 -1.34 -1.78 14.59
N SER A 117 -1.37 -0.44 14.67
CA SER A 117 -0.61 0.35 15.61
C SER A 117 -1.50 1.26 16.46
N LEU A 118 -0.98 1.66 17.61
CA LEU A 118 -1.60 2.66 18.50
C LEU A 118 -0.91 4.02 18.42
N SER A 119 0.16 4.16 17.62
CA SER A 119 0.90 5.43 17.46
C SER A 119 1.00 5.97 16.03
N ASP A 120 0.59 5.20 15.02
CA ASP A 120 0.90 5.50 13.62
C ASP A 120 -0.34 5.90 12.81
N THR A 121 -0.11 6.53 11.67
CA THR A 121 -1.16 6.88 10.70
C THR A 121 -1.75 5.61 10.08
N ILE A 122 -3.08 5.54 10.03
CA ILE A 122 -3.82 4.40 9.48
C ILE A 122 -4.14 4.66 8.01
N VAL A 123 -4.77 5.82 7.73
CA VAL A 123 -5.17 6.26 6.39
C VAL A 123 -4.79 7.73 6.20
N SER A 124 -4.20 8.02 5.05
CA SER A 124 -3.90 9.37 4.58
C SER A 124 -4.77 9.72 3.38
N ILE A 125 -5.32 10.93 3.40
CA ILE A 125 -6.26 11.46 2.39
C ILE A 125 -5.67 12.75 1.83
N TYR A 126 -5.39 12.73 0.53
CA TYR A 126 -4.93 13.88 -0.22
C TYR A 126 -6.09 14.43 -1.03
N SER A 127 -6.39 15.71 -0.83
CA SER A 127 -7.42 16.41 -1.60
C SER A 127 -6.82 17.17 -2.80
N PRO A 128 -7.64 17.46 -3.83
CA PRO A 128 -7.22 18.28 -4.98
C PRO A 128 -6.73 19.69 -4.64
N ASN A 129 -7.10 20.21 -3.46
CA ASN A 129 -6.76 21.56 -3.01
C ASN A 129 -5.48 21.60 -2.17
N ASN A 130 -4.58 20.63 -2.37
CA ASN A 130 -3.35 20.51 -1.59
C ASN A 130 -3.62 20.48 -0.07
N LYS A 131 -4.61 19.68 0.34
CA LYS A 131 -4.82 19.35 1.75
C LYS A 131 -4.49 17.90 2.00
N TYR A 132 -3.87 17.67 3.15
CA TYR A 132 -3.55 16.35 3.66
C TYR A 132 -4.31 16.13 4.96
N ILE A 133 -5.03 15.02 5.04
CA ILE A 133 -5.71 14.59 6.26
C ILE A 133 -5.29 13.18 6.59
N ALA A 134 -4.83 12.98 7.81
CA ALA A 134 -4.47 11.67 8.33
C ALA A 134 -5.45 11.26 9.41
N PHE A 135 -5.83 9.99 9.41
CA PHE A 135 -6.43 9.35 10.56
C PHE A 135 -5.32 8.67 11.37
N GLU A 136 -5.01 9.25 12.51
CA GLU A 136 -3.99 8.76 13.42
C GLU A 136 -4.60 7.79 14.43
N SER A 137 -3.82 6.79 14.81
CA SER A 137 -4.14 5.90 15.91
C SER A 137 -4.38 6.72 17.20
N GLY A 138 -5.53 6.51 17.83
CA GLY A 138 -5.99 7.34 18.96
C GLY A 138 -7.29 8.07 18.69
N ASN A 139 -7.97 7.78 17.57
CA ASN A 139 -9.24 8.37 17.19
C ASN A 139 -9.12 9.88 16.91
N MET A 140 -8.05 10.27 16.21
CA MET A 140 -7.80 11.67 15.89
C MET A 140 -7.59 11.82 14.40
N TRP A 141 -8.32 12.76 13.82
CA TRP A 141 -8.04 13.25 12.49
C TRP A 141 -7.14 14.47 12.60
N THR A 142 -6.04 14.48 11.85
CA THR A 142 -5.12 15.62 11.76
C THR A 142 -5.19 16.20 10.35
N GLU A 143 -5.34 17.53 10.24
CA GLU A 143 -5.25 18.24 8.96
C GLU A 143 -3.91 18.98 8.91
N THR A 144 -3.14 18.70 7.88
CA THR A 144 -1.89 19.41 7.59
C THR A 144 -1.99 19.99 6.18
N PRO A 145 -1.55 21.23 5.93
CA PRO A 145 -1.46 21.75 4.56
C PRO A 145 -0.57 20.81 3.75
N SER A 146 -0.97 20.34 2.56
CA SER A 146 -0.13 19.41 1.78
C SER A 146 1.12 20.09 1.18
N ASN A 147 1.34 21.37 1.52
CA ASN A 147 2.59 22.07 1.31
C ASN A 147 3.61 21.79 2.43
N VAL A 148 3.35 20.84 3.33
CA VAL A 148 4.48 20.12 3.92
C VAL A 148 5.19 19.50 2.71
N PRO A 149 6.41 19.96 2.34
CA PRO A 149 7.18 19.25 1.33
C PRO A 149 7.18 17.79 1.73
N GLU A 150 7.07 16.83 0.79
CA GLU A 150 7.35 15.40 1.05
C GLU A 150 8.38 15.36 2.17
N GLU A 151 7.97 14.93 3.38
CA GLU A 151 8.76 15.25 4.57
C GLU A 151 10.18 14.85 4.24
N GLU A 152 11.06 15.86 4.15
CA GLU A 152 12.41 15.59 3.73
C GLU A 152 12.91 14.53 4.69
N LEU A 153 13.26 13.35 4.16
CA LEU A 153 13.70 12.22 4.95
C LEU A 153 14.53 12.75 6.11
N ASN A 154 14.15 12.39 7.33
CA ASN A 154 14.87 12.87 8.48
C ASN A 154 16.33 12.39 8.38
N LYS A 155 17.22 12.96 9.20
CA LYS A 155 18.66 12.65 9.08
C LYS A 155 18.96 11.14 9.15
N GLU A 156 18.21 10.39 9.96
CA GLU A 156 18.38 8.95 10.08
C GLU A 156 17.86 8.21 8.84
N GLU A 157 16.69 8.61 8.33
CA GLU A 157 16.13 8.05 7.09
C GLU A 157 17.00 8.33 5.87
N LYS A 158 17.58 9.53 5.73
CA LYS A 158 18.55 9.84 4.66
C LYS A 158 19.76 8.92 4.72
N LEU A 159 20.27 8.65 5.93
CA LEU A 159 21.39 7.72 6.10
C LEU A 159 20.99 6.28 5.75
N LEU A 160 19.77 5.87 6.07
CA LEU A 160 19.24 4.56 5.73
C LEU A 160 18.98 4.42 4.22
N ASP A 161 18.44 5.44 3.56
CA ASP A 161 18.24 5.50 2.11
C ASP A 161 19.57 5.37 1.38
N GLU A 162 20.55 6.24 1.70
CA GLU A 162 21.90 6.18 1.14
C GLU A 162 22.57 4.81 1.40
N HIS A 163 22.36 4.23 2.58
CA HIS A 163 22.90 2.91 2.91
C HIS A 163 22.25 1.81 2.07
N SER A 164 20.92 1.82 1.97
CA SER A 164 20.14 0.85 1.20
C SER A 164 20.52 0.91 -0.28
N GLU A 165 20.68 2.11 -0.85
CA GLU A 165 21.04 2.30 -2.25
C GLU A 165 22.46 1.78 -2.53
N ARG A 166 23.41 2.06 -1.62
CA ARG A 166 24.77 1.50 -1.71
C ARG A 166 24.77 -0.02 -1.65
N CYS A 167 23.93 -0.61 -0.80
CA CYS A 167 23.76 -2.05 -0.72
C CYS A 167 23.15 -2.60 -2.01
N PHE A 168 22.07 -2.01 -2.52
CA PHE A 168 21.43 -2.38 -3.78
C PHE A 168 22.42 -2.38 -4.95
N ARG A 169 23.14 -1.27 -5.17
CA ARG A 169 24.14 -1.16 -6.25
C ARG A 169 25.23 -2.21 -6.19
N ARG A 170 25.57 -2.70 -4.99
CA ARG A 170 26.58 -3.76 -4.78
C ARG A 170 25.97 -5.15 -4.93
N TRP A 171 24.83 -5.39 -4.31
CA TRP A 171 24.19 -6.71 -4.24
C TRP A 171 23.54 -7.09 -5.55
N SER A 172 22.88 -6.16 -6.26
CA SER A 172 22.29 -6.39 -7.59
C SER A 172 23.29 -6.84 -8.65
N LYS A 173 24.60 -6.68 -8.41
CA LYS A 173 25.68 -7.16 -9.30
C LYS A 173 26.12 -8.60 -9.02
N VAL A 174 25.86 -9.11 -7.82
CA VAL A 174 26.34 -10.43 -7.38
C VAL A 174 25.22 -11.44 -7.22
N VAL A 175 24.00 -10.98 -6.95
CA VAL A 175 22.82 -11.85 -6.95
C VAL A 175 22.45 -12.15 -8.40
N ASN A 176 22.11 -13.40 -8.69
CA ASN A 176 21.65 -13.79 -10.02
C ASN A 176 20.24 -13.27 -10.26
N GLN A 177 19.84 -13.16 -11.52
CA GLN A 177 18.50 -12.75 -11.93
C GLN A 177 17.92 -13.87 -12.79
N VAL A 178 16.69 -14.29 -12.50
CA VAL A 178 16.00 -15.37 -13.22
C VAL A 178 14.59 -14.97 -13.62
N SER A 179 14.09 -15.57 -14.71
CA SER A 179 12.73 -15.30 -15.19
C SER A 179 11.65 -16.12 -14.48
N PHE A 180 11.99 -17.28 -13.92
CA PHE A 180 11.09 -18.21 -13.21
C PHE A 180 11.77 -18.75 -11.94
N ASN A 181 11.00 -19.40 -11.06
CA ASN A 181 11.47 -19.94 -9.77
C ASN A 181 12.17 -18.89 -8.90
N ARG A 182 11.50 -17.73 -8.75
CA ARG A 182 12.05 -16.57 -8.05
C ARG A 182 12.11 -16.80 -6.56
N CYS A 183 13.13 -16.26 -5.90
CA CYS A 183 13.29 -16.29 -4.45
C CYS A 183 12.07 -15.70 -3.76
N SER A 184 11.45 -14.64 -4.28
CA SER A 184 10.20 -14.08 -3.73
C SER A 184 9.06 -15.09 -3.56
N ASN A 185 9.06 -16.18 -4.34
CA ASN A 185 8.01 -17.19 -4.34
C ASN A 185 8.47 -18.51 -3.70
N CYS A 186 9.68 -18.54 -3.13
CA CYS A 186 10.26 -19.73 -2.53
C CYS A 186 9.90 -19.77 -1.05
N ALA A 187 9.42 -20.92 -0.55
CA ALA A 187 9.01 -21.10 0.85
C ALA A 187 10.16 -20.86 1.85
N TYR A 188 11.40 -21.01 1.41
CA TYR A 188 12.63 -20.83 2.20
C TYR A 188 13.27 -19.43 2.04
N PHE A 189 12.57 -18.48 1.41
CA PHE A 189 13.03 -17.11 1.32
C PHE A 189 12.50 -16.30 2.50
N LEU A 190 13.42 -15.70 3.25
CA LEU A 190 13.10 -14.84 4.38
C LEU A 190 13.41 -13.40 4.01
N ARG A 191 12.38 -12.59 3.73
CA ARG A 191 12.57 -11.19 3.33
C ARG A 191 13.34 -10.41 4.40
N LEU A 192 14.29 -9.57 4.00
CA LEU A 192 14.96 -8.68 4.94
C LEU A 192 13.98 -7.60 5.39
N LYS A 193 13.85 -7.44 6.71
CA LYS A 193 13.16 -6.28 7.28
C LYS A 193 14.08 -5.07 7.16
N GLY A 194 13.59 -3.99 6.58
CA GLY A 194 14.35 -2.75 6.35
C GLY A 194 13.46 -1.69 5.73
N MET A 195 14.07 -0.62 5.22
CA MET A 195 13.42 0.43 4.44
C MET A 195 14.05 0.50 3.04
N PHE A 196 13.35 1.13 2.10
CA PHE A 196 13.86 1.42 0.76
C PHE A 196 14.28 0.14 0.01
N TYR A 197 15.44 0.14 -0.64
CA TYR A 197 15.92 -0.97 -1.46
C TYR A 197 16.23 -2.26 -0.69
N PHE A 198 16.18 -2.27 0.66
CA PHE A 198 16.35 -3.53 1.39
C PHE A 198 15.19 -4.51 1.15
N TRP A 199 14.02 -4.03 0.72
CA TRP A 199 12.88 -4.88 0.35
C TRP A 199 13.13 -5.74 -0.88
N ASP A 200 14.08 -5.35 -1.72
CA ASP A 200 14.49 -6.12 -2.91
C ASP A 200 15.35 -7.35 -2.56
N PHE A 201 15.63 -7.58 -1.27
CA PHE A 201 16.51 -8.65 -0.82
C PHE A 201 15.92 -9.45 0.35
N GLY A 202 16.42 -10.67 0.50
CA GLY A 202 16.11 -11.57 1.60
C GLY A 202 17.27 -12.51 1.89
N LEU A 203 17.07 -13.41 2.84
CA LEU A 203 17.96 -14.51 3.18
C LEU A 203 17.40 -15.80 2.58
N CYS A 204 18.24 -16.63 1.97
CA CYS A 204 17.86 -18.00 1.66
C CYS A 204 18.15 -18.89 2.86
N SER A 205 17.17 -19.67 3.30
CA SER A 205 17.30 -20.64 4.41
C SER A 205 17.12 -22.09 3.97
N ASN A 206 17.33 -22.37 2.68
CA ASN A 206 17.19 -23.72 2.12
C ASN A 206 18.56 -24.40 2.11
N GLU A 207 18.75 -25.42 2.94
CA GLU A 207 20.02 -26.17 3.05
C GLU A 207 20.47 -26.82 1.73
N ALA A 208 19.54 -27.12 0.81
CA ALA A 208 19.87 -27.67 -0.50
C ALA A 208 20.35 -26.60 -1.50
N SER A 209 20.18 -25.32 -1.18
CA SER A 209 20.61 -24.19 -2.01
C SER A 209 22.09 -23.87 -1.80
N LEU A 210 22.78 -23.53 -2.88
CA LEU A 210 24.13 -22.95 -2.80
C LEU A 210 24.18 -21.58 -2.10
N ASN A 211 23.01 -20.98 -1.88
CA ASN A 211 22.83 -19.70 -1.23
C ASN A 211 22.32 -19.81 0.21
N ASP A 212 22.28 -21.00 0.82
CA ASP A 212 21.86 -21.15 2.22
C ASP A 212 22.64 -20.20 3.16
N GLY A 213 21.90 -19.48 4.00
CA GLY A 213 22.41 -18.45 4.90
C GLY A 213 22.94 -17.19 4.21
N ARG A 214 22.67 -16.98 2.91
CA ARG A 214 23.16 -15.82 2.15
C ARG A 214 22.04 -14.88 1.72
N VAL A 215 22.41 -13.63 1.51
CA VAL A 215 21.54 -12.61 0.93
C VAL A 215 21.31 -12.92 -0.55
N VAL A 216 20.05 -12.93 -0.95
CA VAL A 216 19.57 -13.14 -2.33
C VAL A 216 18.59 -12.02 -2.70
N GLY A 217 18.46 -11.72 -3.99
CA GLY A 217 17.47 -10.75 -4.47
C GLY A 217 16.09 -11.39 -4.65
N ILE A 218 15.02 -10.61 -4.56
CA ILE A 218 13.65 -11.10 -4.79
C ILE A 218 13.47 -11.73 -6.17
N CYS A 219 14.17 -11.21 -7.18
CA CYS A 219 14.20 -11.70 -8.56
C CYS A 219 15.32 -12.73 -8.84
N SER A 220 16.07 -13.14 -7.80
CA SER A 220 17.02 -14.26 -7.88
C SER A 220 16.30 -15.60 -7.86
N GLY A 221 17.02 -16.71 -8.05
CA GLY A 221 16.46 -18.05 -7.95
C GLY A 221 17.52 -19.14 -8.06
N CYS A 222 17.16 -20.39 -7.78
CA CYS A 222 18.07 -21.52 -7.90
C CYS A 222 17.30 -22.83 -8.10
N ASP A 223 18.03 -23.91 -8.40
CA ASP A 223 17.43 -25.22 -8.66
C ASP A 223 16.82 -25.88 -7.39
N ALA A 224 17.19 -25.39 -6.20
CA ALA A 224 16.59 -25.81 -4.94
C ALA A 224 15.27 -25.10 -4.61
N PHE A 225 14.67 -24.38 -5.57
CA PHE A 225 13.38 -23.71 -5.37
C PHE A 225 12.28 -24.68 -4.91
N LYS A 226 11.47 -24.24 -3.94
CA LYS A 226 10.33 -24.98 -3.39
C LYS A 226 9.20 -24.01 -3.09
N GLU A 227 7.98 -24.34 -3.51
CA GLU A 227 6.78 -23.53 -3.24
C GLU A 227 6.26 -23.74 -1.81
N GLU A 228 6.55 -24.90 -1.20
CA GLU A 228 6.13 -25.26 0.15
C GLU A 228 7.32 -25.75 1.01
N LEU A 229 7.23 -25.59 2.33
CA LEU A 229 8.19 -26.14 3.28
C LEU A 229 7.96 -27.65 3.45
N GLU A 230 9.04 -28.43 3.41
CA GLU A 230 9.04 -29.87 3.75
C GLU A 230 9.20 -30.13 5.26
#